data_AF-A0A402AWU7-F1
#
_entry.id   AF-A0A402AWU7-F1
#
_cell.length_a   1.000
_cell.length_b   1.000
_cell.length_c   1.000
_cell.angle_alpha   90.00
_cell.angle_beta   90.00
_cell.angle_gamma   90.00
#
_symmetry.space_group_name_H-M   'P 1'
#
loop_
_entity.id
_entity.type
_entity.pdbx_description
1 polymer ?
#
loop_
_entity_poly.entity_id
_entity_poly.type
_entity_poly.pdbx_seq_one_letter_code
_entity_poly.pdbx_strand_id
1 'polypeptide(L)'
;MTTIVVEQKDRATRFGFRYLETLLELQGRGFEVVNVAENNQEDLLADLTSILYSFMARLYGQRRAKRKTEKIVKELEAEDAPG
;
A
#
# COMPACT_ATOMS: atom_id res chain seq x y z
N MET A 1 10.53 -24.76 17.39
CA MET A 1 10.86 -23.68 16.43
C MET A 1 9.88 -23.80 15.28
N THR A 2 9.11 -22.75 14.98
CA THR A 2 8.12 -22.76 13.89
C THR A 2 8.71 -22.01 12.71
N THR A 3 8.79 -22.68 11.56
CA THR A 3 9.37 -22.12 10.34
C THR A 3 8.29 -21.91 9.30
N ILE A 4 8.28 -20.74 8.67
CA ILE A 4 7.43 -20.43 7.52
C ILE A 4 8.26 -20.68 6.26
N VAL A 5 7.91 -21.72 5.52
CA VAL A 5 8.58 -22.06 4.27
C VAL A 5 7.90 -21.32 3.13
N VAL A 6 8.68 -20.61 2.32
CA VAL A 6 8.21 -19.89 1.13
C VAL A 6 9.06 -20.25 -0.08
N GLU A 7 8.43 -20.30 -1.25
CA GLU A 7 9.16 -20.56 -2.49
C GLU A 7 10.16 -19.44 -2.79
N GLN A 8 9.75 -18.17 -2.72
CA GLN A 8 10.59 -16.98 -2.95
C GLN A 8 10.16 -15.86 -2.00
N LYS A 9 11.04 -14.87 -1.76
CA LYS A 9 10.78 -13.75 -0.83
C LYS A 9 9.49 -12.98 -1.16
N ASP A 10 9.24 -12.75 -2.45
CA ASP A 10 8.06 -12.01 -2.93
C ASP A 10 6.73 -12.74 -2.68
N ARG A 11 6.75 -14.05 -2.40
CA ARG A 11 5.55 -14.80 -1.99
C ARG A 11 5.21 -14.56 -0.52
N ALA A 12 6.20 -14.23 0.31
CA ALA A 12 5.94 -13.80 1.69
C ALA A 12 5.41 -12.37 1.71
N THR A 13 6.07 -11.47 0.98
CA THR A 13 5.63 -10.07 0.83
C THR A 13 6.40 -9.37 -0.28
N ARG A 14 5.76 -8.42 -0.98
CA ARG A 14 6.43 -7.54 -1.96
C ARG A 14 7.31 -6.48 -1.29
N PHE A 15 6.99 -6.06 -0.07
CA PHE A 15 7.80 -5.11 0.71
C PHE A 15 7.85 -5.49 2.18
N GLY A 16 8.92 -5.10 2.86
CA GLY A 16 9.04 -5.32 4.30
C GLY A 16 9.36 -6.76 4.70
N PHE A 17 9.91 -7.57 3.78
CA PHE A 17 10.37 -8.93 4.11
C PHE A 17 11.31 -8.92 5.32
N ARG A 18 12.32 -8.05 5.30
CA ARG A 18 13.27 -7.89 6.42
C ARG A 18 12.60 -7.48 7.74
N TYR A 19 11.55 -6.67 7.67
CA TYR A 19 10.79 -6.30 8.87
C TYR A 19 10.09 -7.51 9.48
N LEU A 20 9.43 -8.32 8.65
CA LEU A 20 8.77 -9.55 9.08
C LEU A 20 9.77 -10.60 9.57
N GLU A 21 10.90 -10.74 8.89
CA GLU A 21 12.00 -11.62 9.28
C GLU A 21 12.51 -11.27 10.69
N THR A 22 12.87 -10.01 10.94
CA THR A 22 13.27 -9.54 12.28
C THR A 22 12.19 -9.76 13.33
N LEU A 23 10.91 -9.52 12.99
CA LEU A 23 9.81 -9.77 13.91
C LEU A 23 9.68 -11.26 14.27
N LEU A 24 9.83 -12.16 13.30
CA LEU A 24 9.76 -13.60 13.52
C LEU A 24 10.94 -14.10 14.35
N GLU A 25 12.15 -13.60 14.09
CA GLU A 25 13.35 -13.92 14.87
C GLU A 25 13.17 -13.57 16.35
N LEU A 26 12.60 -12.39 16.64
CA LEU A 26 12.26 -11.98 18.01
C LEU A 26 11.26 -12.93 18.70
N GLN A 27 10.46 -13.66 17.92
CA GLN A 27 9.48 -14.64 18.40
C GLN A 27 10.01 -16.08 18.40
N GLY A 28 11.29 -16.30 18.08
CA GLY A 28 11.86 -17.65 17.94
C GLY A 28 11.30 -18.43 16.75
N ARG A 29 10.89 -17.71 15.70
CA ARG A 29 10.38 -18.23 14.42
C ARG A 29 11.29 -17.76 13.29
N GLY A 30 11.14 -18.34 12.10
CA GLY A 30 11.96 -17.95 10.95
C GLY A 30 11.28 -18.18 9.62
N PHE A 31 11.84 -17.56 8.59
CA PHE A 31 11.55 -17.89 7.20
C PHE A 31 12.56 -18.91 6.67
N GLU A 32 12.10 -19.80 5.80
CA GLU A 32 12.95 -20.63 4.97
C GLU A 32 12.54 -20.42 3.51
N VAL A 33 13.47 -19.92 2.68
CA VAL A 33 13.21 -19.57 1.29
C VAL A 33 13.85 -20.62 0.38
N VAL A 34 13.02 -21.37 -0.36
CA VAL A 34 13.46 -22.56 -1.11
C VAL A 34 14.14 -22.21 -2.44
N ASN A 35 13.69 -21.13 -3.11
CA ASN A 35 14.16 -20.73 -4.42
C ASN A 35 14.52 -19.23 -4.42
N VAL A 36 15.76 -18.93 -4.79
CA VAL A 36 16.25 -17.55 -4.99
C VAL A 36 16.16 -17.20 -6.48
N ALA A 37 15.13 -17.68 -7.17
CA ALA A 37 14.96 -17.42 -8.59
C ALA A 37 14.53 -15.97 -8.87
N GLU A 38 14.94 -15.49 -10.04
CA GLU A 38 14.81 -14.10 -10.49
C GLU A 38 13.35 -13.66 -10.58
N ASN A 39 13.04 -12.54 -9.94
CA ASN A 39 11.77 -11.87 -10.09
C ASN A 39 11.49 -11.60 -11.57
N ASN A 40 10.37 -12.13 -12.07
CA ASN A 40 9.93 -11.90 -13.43
C ASN A 40 9.62 -10.40 -13.62
N GLN A 41 10.17 -9.77 -14.65
CA GLN A 41 10.02 -8.33 -14.88
C GLN A 41 8.55 -7.88 -14.95
N GLU A 42 7.67 -8.75 -15.46
CA GLU A 42 6.22 -8.53 -15.50
C GLU A 42 5.59 -8.42 -14.10
N ASP A 43 6.01 -9.26 -13.16
CA ASP A 43 5.50 -9.26 -11.78
C ASP A 43 5.88 -7.96 -11.04
N LEU A 44 7.08 -7.43 -11.31
CA LEU A 44 7.53 -6.14 -10.77
C LEU A 44 6.70 -4.98 -11.34
N LEU A 45 6.39 -5.01 -12.63
CA LEU A 45 5.56 -3.97 -13.27
C LEU A 45 4.11 -4.00 -12.77
N ALA A 46 3.57 -5.20 -12.55
CA ALA A 46 2.23 -5.37 -11.99
C ALA A 46 2.12 -4.80 -10.57
N ASP A 47 3.12 -5.06 -9.72
CA ASP A 47 3.18 -4.49 -8.38
C ASP A 47 3.29 -2.97 -8.41
N LEU A 48 4.20 -2.43 -9.22
CA LEU A 48 4.39 -0.99 -9.35
C LEU A 48 3.08 -0.30 -9.77
N THR A 49 2.38 -0.89 -10.73
CA THR A 49 1.08 -0.39 -11.20
C THR A 49 0.05 -0.39 -10.07
N SER A 50 0.00 -1.46 -9.28
CA SER A 50 -0.92 -1.60 -8.15
C SER A 50 -0.64 -0.57 -7.06
N ILE A 51 0.64 -0.32 -6.76
CA ILE A 51 1.08 0.71 -5.81
C ILE A 51 0.66 2.09 -6.32
N LEU A 52 1.02 2.45 -7.55
CA LEU A 52 0.69 3.75 -8.14
C LEU A 52 -0.83 3.96 -8.15
N TYR A 53 -1.61 2.95 -8.51
CA TYR A 53 -3.06 3.02 -8.49
C TYR A 53 -3.59 3.31 -7.09
N SER A 54 -3.11 2.62 -6.06
CA SER A 54 -3.48 2.86 -4.66
C SER A 54 -3.18 4.30 -4.21
N PHE A 55 -1.98 4.80 -4.54
CA PHE A 55 -1.59 6.18 -4.26
C PHE A 55 -2.47 7.18 -4.99
N MET A 56 -2.72 6.97 -6.28
CA MET A 56 -3.57 7.84 -7.08
C MET A 56 -5.01 7.86 -6.54
N ALA A 57 -5.59 6.69 -6.21
CA ALA A 57 -6.92 6.61 -5.62
C ALA A 57 -7.03 7.45 -4.34
N ARG A 58 -6.02 7.39 -3.46
CA ARG A 58 -5.96 8.19 -2.24
C ARG A 58 -5.84 9.69 -2.53
N LEU A 59 -4.95 10.09 -3.45
CA LEU A 59 -4.74 11.49 -3.84
C LEU A 59 -5.99 12.09 -4.50
N TYR A 60 -6.62 11.37 -5.43
CA TYR A 60 -7.84 11.83 -6.08
C TYR A 60 -9.03 11.83 -5.14
N GLY A 61 -9.11 10.86 -4.22
CA GLY A 61 -10.09 10.88 -3.12
C GLY A 61 -9.98 12.15 -2.28
N GLN A 62 -8.76 12.53 -1.88
CA GLN A 62 -8.52 13.77 -1.13
C GLN A 62 -8.86 15.03 -1.94
N ARG A 63 -8.50 15.09 -3.23
CA ARG A 63 -8.87 16.21 -4.12
C ARG A 63 -10.39 16.35 -4.25
N ARG A 64 -11.10 15.23 -4.38
CA ARG A 64 -12.57 15.22 -4.47
C ARG A 64 -13.20 15.72 -3.16
N ALA A 65 -12.71 15.24 -2.02
CA ALA A 65 -13.16 15.70 -0.71
C ALA A 65 -12.97 17.22 -0.54
N LYS A 66 -11.78 17.74 -0.86
CA LYS A 66 -11.47 19.19 -0.77
C LYS A 66 -12.41 20.03 -1.64
N ARG A 67 -12.60 19.66 -2.90
CA ARG A 67 -13.52 20.36 -3.81
C ARG A 67 -14.97 20.33 -3.32
N LYS A 68 -15.40 19.22 -2.72
CA LYS A 68 -16.75 19.12 -2.13
C LYS A 68 -16.91 20.07 -0.95
N THR A 69 -15.92 20.14 -0.06
CA THR A 69 -15.91 21.09 1.07
C THR A 69 -15.94 22.53 0.57
N GLU A 70 -15.10 22.90 -0.39
CA GLU A 70 -15.08 24.26 -0.99
C GLU A 70 -16.43 24.63 -1.61
N LYS A 71 -17.10 23.69 -2.28
CA LYS A 71 -18.44 23.92 -2.87
C LYS A 71 -19.50 24.15 -1.80
N ILE A 72 -19.50 23.35 -0.73
CA ILE A 72 -20.42 23.52 0.40
C ILE A 72 -20.20 24.88 1.08
N VAL A 73 -18.94 25.26 1.33
CA VAL A 73 -18.62 26.56 1.94
C VAL A 73 -19.14 27.71 1.08
N LYS A 74 -18.92 27.67 -0.24
CA LYS A 74 -19.43 28.70 -1.15
C LYS A 74 -20.97 28.77 -1.18
N GLU A 75 -21.66 27.64 -1.08
CA GLU A 75 -23.13 27.61 -1.04
C GLU A 75 -23.64 28.26 0.25
N LEU A 76 -23.02 27.97 1.39
CA LEU A 76 -23.36 28.59 2.68
C LEU A 76 -23.10 30.11 2.68
N GLU A 77 -21.95 30.55 2.17
CA GLU A 77 -21.62 31.98 2.04
C GLU A 77 -22.60 32.74 1.12
N ALA A 78 -23.16 32.06 0.11
CA ALA A 78 -24.16 32.65 -0.78
C ALA A 78 -25.56 32.73 -0.15
N GLU A 79 -25.91 31.81 0.76
CA GLU A 79 -27.15 31.85 1.54
C GLU A 79 -27.12 32.92 2.64
N ASP A 80 -25.94 33.18 3.22
CA ASP A 80 -25.73 34.20 4.26
C ASP A 80 -25.53 35.63 3.72
N ALA A 81 -25.48 35.82 2.39
CA ALA A 81 -25.34 37.14 1.79
C ALA A 81 -26.65 37.96 1.95
N PRO A 82 -26.63 39.14 2.59
CA PRO A 82 -27.82 39.97 2.72
C PRO A 82 -28.24 40.47 1.33
N GLY A 83 -29.50 40.23 0.97
CA GLY A 83 -30.13 40.78 -0.22
C GLY A 83 -30.28 42.30 -0.18
#